data_AF-A0AAW6XZM5-F1
#
_entry.id   AF-A0AAW6XZM5-F1
#
_cell.length_a   1.000
_cell.length_b   1.000
_cell.length_c   1.000
_cell.angle_alpha   90.00
_cell.angle_beta   90.00
_cell.angle_gamma   90.00
#
_symmetry.space_group_name_H-M   'P 1'
#
loop_
_entity.id
_entity.type
_entity.pdbx_description
1 polymer ?
#
loop_
_entity_poly.entity_id
_entity_poly.type
_entity_poly.pdbx_seq_one_letter_code
_entity_poly.pdbx_strand_id
1 'polypeptide(L)' 'MISHGNGLLVIQENKVPEFKKLLVEYYEGEDLQVIASFMSEYCWRH' A
#
# COMPACT_ATOMS: atom_id res chain seq x y z
N MET A 1 6.34 19.88 -17.59
CA MET A 1 6.14 19.28 -16.26
C MET A 1 6.49 17.81 -16.39
N ILE A 2 7.68 17.44 -15.92
CA ILE A 2 8.13 16.05 -15.95
C ILE A 2 7.23 15.32 -14.95
N SER A 3 6.38 14.41 -15.42
CA SER A 3 5.75 13.44 -14.53
C SER A 3 6.89 12.69 -13.87
N HIS A 4 7.22 13.07 -12.63
CA HIS A 4 7.97 12.22 -11.74
C HIS A 4 7.08 11.00 -11.54
N GLY A 5 7.25 10.00 -12.39
CA GLY A 5 6.66 8.68 -12.23
C GLY A 5 7.29 8.07 -10.99
N ASN A 6 6.85 8.54 -9.82
CA ASN A 6 7.12 7.89 -8.55
C ASN A 6 6.71 6.44 -8.74
N GLY A 7 7.68 5.54 -8.51
CA GLY A 7 7.71 4.16 -8.99
C GLY A 7 6.38 3.42 -8.93
N LEU A 8 6.23 2.47 -9.84
CA LEU A 8 5.13 1.52 -9.80
C LEU A 8 5.09 0.84 -8.43
N LEU A 9 4.03 1.08 -7.67
CA LEU A 9 3.80 0.42 -6.39
C LEU A 9 3.34 -1.01 -6.69
N VAL A 10 4.23 -1.98 -6.50
CA VAL A 10 3.96 -3.39 -6.85
C VAL A 10 3.68 -4.16 -5.57
N ILE A 11 2.42 -4.55 -5.39
CA ILE A 11 2.01 -5.46 -4.30
C ILE A 11 2.23 -6.90 -4.78
N GLN A 12 2.93 -7.70 -3.98
CA GLN A 12 3.07 -9.13 -4.26
C GLN A 12 1.70 -9.83 -4.16
N GLU A 13 1.43 -10.80 -5.04
CA GLU A 13 0.12 -11.47 -5.14
C GLU A 13 -0.35 -12.09 -3.81
N ASN A 14 0.56 -12.71 -3.06
CA ASN A 14 0.32 -13.28 -1.74
C ASN A 14 -0.08 -12.24 -0.68
N LYS A 15 0.23 -10.96 -0.90
CA LYS A 15 -0.05 -9.83 0.01
C LYS A 15 -1.28 -9.03 -0.39
N VAL A 16 -1.85 -9.26 -1.57
CA VAL A 16 -3.11 -8.66 -2.04
C VAL A 16 -4.30 -8.86 -1.08
N PRO A 17 -4.58 -10.06 -0.52
CA PRO A 17 -5.72 -10.23 0.38
C PRO A 17 -5.56 -9.44 1.69
N GLU A 18 -4.33 -9.29 2.19
CA GLU A 18 -4.01 -8.52 3.39
C GLU A 18 -4.17 -7.02 3.14
N PHE A 19 -3.64 -6.55 2.00
CA PHE A 19 -3.83 -5.16 1.56
C PHE A 19 -5.31 -4.78 1.41
N LYS A 20 -6.15 -5.66 0.86
CA LYS A 20 -7.59 -5.41 0.73
C LYS A 20 -8.29 -5.25 2.08
N LYS A 21 -7.91 -6.03 3.09
CA LYS A 21 -8.46 -5.90 4.45
C LYS A 21 -8.08 -4.56 5.06
N LEU A 22 -6.79 -4.21 4.99
CA LEU A 22 -6.28 -2.94 5.48
C LEU A 22 -6.93 -1.73 4.79
N LEU A 23 -7.27 -1.84 3.50
CA LEU A 23 -8.02 -0.81 2.80
C LEU A 23 -9.43 -0.63 3.34
N VAL A 24 -10.15 -1.72 3.61
CA VAL A 24 -11.49 -1.66 4.20
C VAL A 24 -11.42 -1.01 5.57
N GLU A 25 -10.51 -1.49 6.43
CA GLU A 25 -10.25 -0.94 7.76
C GLU A 25 -9.94 0.57 7.72
N TYR A 26 -9.08 0.98 6.77
CA TYR A 26 -8.77 2.39 6.55
C TYR A 26 -10.01 3.24 6.20
N TYR A 27 -10.93 2.74 5.39
CA TYR A 27 -12.19 3.45 5.09
C TYR A 27 -13.17 3.44 6.27
N GLU A 28 -13.08 2.46 7.17
CA GLU A 28 -13.88 2.39 8.40
C GLU A 28 -13.35 3.31 9.52
N GLY A 29 -12.20 3.97 9.29
CA GLY A 29 -11.63 4.97 10.20
C GLY A 29 -10.44 4.48 11.03
N GLU A 30 -9.86 3.32 10.68
CA GLU A 30 -8.60 2.87 11.26
C GLU A 30 -7.41 3.76 10.87
N ASP A 31 -6.32 3.62 11.62
CA ASP A 31 -5.17 4.52 11.52
C ASP A 31 -4.43 4.36 10.17
N LEU A 32 -4.24 5.49 9.48
CA LEU A 32 -3.56 5.57 8.18
C LEU A 32 -2.12 5.01 8.24
N GLN A 33 -1.45 5.06 9.39
CA GLN A 33 -0.10 4.55 9.56
C GLN A 33 -0.03 3.04 9.35
N VAL A 34 -1.10 2.29 9.60
CA VAL A 34 -1.11 0.83 9.45
C VAL A 34 -0.97 0.45 7.97
N ILE A 35 -1.82 1.01 7.10
CA ILE A 35 -1.75 0.76 5.67
C ILE A 35 -0.49 1.39 5.04
N ALA A 36 -0.06 2.57 5.52
CA ALA A 36 1.16 3.20 5.04
C ALA A 36 2.42 2.39 5.37
N SER A 37 2.50 1.83 6.58
CA SER A 37 3.60 0.95 6.99
C SER A 37 3.61 -0.32 6.16
N PHE A 38 2.44 -0.93 5.96
CA PHE A 38 2.31 -2.10 5.09
C PHE A 38 2.77 -1.82 3.66
N MET A 39 2.36 -0.69 3.08
CA MET A 39 2.78 -0.29 1.73
C MET A 39 4.28 -0.05 1.64
N SER A 40 4.88 0.59 2.65
CA SER A 40 6.31 0.83 2.72
C SER A 40 7.13 -0.45 2.82
N GLU A 41 6.66 -1.44 3.58
CA GLU A 41 7.39 -2.71 3.77
C GLU A 41 7.24 -3.67 2.59
N TYR A 42 6.03 -3.78 2.03
CA TYR A 42 5.71 -4.87 1.10
C TYR A 42 5.54 -4.43 -0.36
N CYS A 43 5.40 -3.13 -0.62
CA CYS A 43 5.08 -2.64 -1.97
C CYS A 43 6.21 -1.82 -2.61
N TRP A 44 7.27 -1.52 -1.86
CA TRP A 44 8.47 -0.87 -2.37
C TRP A 44 9.41 -1.93 -2.93
N ARG A 45 9.63 -1.87 -4.24
CA ARG A 45 10.55 -2.74 -4.97
C ARG A 45 11.84 -1.96 -5.20
N HIS A 46 12.97 -2.45 -4.67
CA HIS A 46 14.31 -1.94 -4.99
C HIS A 46 14.63 -2.18 -6.46
#